data_AF-A0A9D8S8T3-F1
#
_entry.id   AF-A0A9D8S8T3-F1
#
_cell.length_a   1.000
_cell.length_b   1.000
_cell.length_c   1.000
_cell.angle_alpha   90.00
_cell.angle_beta   90.00
_cell.angle_gamma   90.00
#
_symmetry.space_group_name_H-M   'P 1'
#
loop_
_entity.id
_entity.type
_entity.pdbx_description
1 polymer ?
#
loop_
_entity_poly.entity_id
_entity_poly.type
_entity_poly.pdbx_seq_one_letter_code
_entity_poly.pdbx_strand_id
1 'polypeptide(L)' 'QLSAHGFCQTHQGNIVNLGKIQKISQGEAVLSNGTKVPISVRKQKEVEQTFINFLERTL' A
#
# COMPACT_ATOMS: atom_id res chain seq x y z
N GLN A 1 13.68 3.11 -5.68
CA GLN A 1 12.50 2.82 -4.83
C GLN A 1 11.30 3.57 -5.39
N LEU A 2 10.17 2.89 -5.60
CA LEU A 2 8.95 3.51 -6.16
C LEU A 2 8.09 4.24 -5.11
N SER A 3 8.37 4.03 -3.82
CA SER A 3 7.66 4.66 -2.69
C SER A 3 7.72 6.18 -2.72
N ALA A 4 8.84 6.75 -3.16
CA ALA A 4 9.00 8.20 -3.35
C ALA A 4 8.04 8.78 -4.39
N HIS A 5 7.47 7.94 -5.27
CA HIS A 5 6.52 8.33 -6.31
C HIS A 5 5.08 7.94 -5.99
N GLY A 6 4.79 7.54 -4.75
CA GLY A 6 3.44 7.13 -4.34
C GLY A 6 3.07 5.69 -4.74
N PHE A 7 4.05 4.83 -5.03
CA PHE A 7 3.79 3.43 -5.36
C PHE A 7 4.50 2.49 -4.38
N CYS A 8 3.84 1.41 -3.96
CA CYS A 8 4.41 0.43 -3.04
C CYS A 8 4.21 -0.99 -3.57
N GLN A 9 5.24 -1.83 -3.43
CA GLN A 9 5.18 -3.22 -3.84
C GLN A 9 4.60 -4.07 -2.69
N THR A 10 3.31 -4.42 -2.76
CA THR A 10 2.61 -5.16 -1.70
C THR A 10 2.87 -6.66 -1.73
N HIS A 11 3.08 -7.23 -2.92
CA HIS A 11 3.36 -8.66 -3.14
C HIS A 11 4.48 -8.82 -4.19
N GLN A 12 5.04 -10.01 -4.37
CA GLN A 12 6.16 -10.22 -5.33
C GLN A 12 5.83 -9.79 -6.77
N GLY A 13 4.56 -9.90 -7.18
CA GLY A 13 4.08 -9.52 -8.51
C GLY A 13 3.18 -8.28 -8.55
N ASN A 14 2.97 -7.60 -7.42
CA ASN A 14 1.99 -6.51 -7.33
C ASN A 14 2.65 -5.20 -6.88
N ILE A 15 2.38 -4.14 -7.62
CA ILE A 15 2.71 -2.76 -7.26
C ILE A 15 1.39 -1.97 -7.21
N VAL A 16 1.18 -1.25 -6.11
CA VAL A 16 -0.06 -0.52 -5.83
C VAL A 16 0.23 0.98 -5.73
N ASN A 17 -0.66 1.80 -6.29
CA ASN A 17 -0.67 3.24 -6.09
C ASN A 17 -1.26 3.58 -4.71
N LEU A 18 -0.44 4.16 -3.83
CA LEU A 18 -0.79 4.51 -2.45
C LEU A 18 -1.96 5.51 -2.39
N GLY A 19 -2.03 6.45 -3.34
CA GLY A 19 -3.12 7.43 -3.42
C GLY A 19 -4.47 6.84 -3.84
N LYS A 20 -4.51 5.56 -4.22
CA LYS A 20 -5.75 4.82 -4.51
C LYS A 20 -6.16 3.87 -3.39
N ILE A 21 -5.31 3.68 -2.37
CA ILE A 21 -5.62 2.86 -1.20
C ILE A 21 -6.63 3.61 -0.33
N GLN A 22 -7.74 2.95 -0.04
CA GLN A 22 -8.74 3.44 0.91
C GLN A 22 -8.40 2.99 2.33
N LYS A 23 -7.96 1.74 2.51
CA LYS A 23 -7.52 1.19 3.80
C LYS A 23 -6.62 -0.03 3.62
N ILE A 24 -5.82 -0.33 4.64
CA ILE A 24 -5.09 -1.60 4.78
C ILE A 24 -5.76 -2.39 5.91
N SER A 25 -6.04 -3.67 5.69
CA SER A 25 -6.67 -4.54 6.69
C SER A 25 -6.41 -6.00 6.38
N GLN A 26 -6.21 -6.83 7.41
CA GLN A 26 -6.14 -8.31 7.30
C GLN A 26 -5.16 -8.83 6.23
N GLY A 27 -4.01 -8.18 6.04
CA GLY A 27 -3.05 -8.61 5.01
C GLY A 27 -3.39 -8.16 3.59
N GLU A 28 -4.32 -7.21 3.42
CA GLU A 28 -4.75 -6.71 2.11
C GLU A 28 -4.79 -5.18 2.08
N ALA A 29 -4.49 -4.62 0.92
CA ALA A 29 -4.76 -3.22 0.58
C ALA A 29 -6.09 -3.15 -0.16
N VAL A 30 -7.06 -2.42 0.39
CA VAL A 30 -8.36 -2.16 -0.23
C VAL A 30 -8.28 -0.83 -0.97
N LEU A 31 -8.52 -0.88 -2.28
CA LEU A 31 -8.50 0.30 -3.15
C LEU A 31 -9.86 1.01 -3.15
N SER A 32 -9.86 2.26 -3.58
CA SER A 32 -11.05 3.13 -3.67
C SER A 32 -12.19 2.57 -4.54
N ASN A 33 -11.89 1.67 -5.48
CA ASN A 33 -12.89 0.97 -6.30
C ASN A 33 -13.39 -0.34 -5.66
N GLY A 34 -13.00 -0.65 -4.43
CA GLY A 34 -13.33 -1.88 -3.71
C GLY A 34 -12.43 -3.08 -4.05
N THR A 35 -11.51 -2.98 -5.00
CA THR A 35 -10.54 -4.05 -5.31
C THR A 35 -9.63 -4.30 -4.10
N LYS A 36 -9.40 -5.58 -3.81
CA LYS A 36 -8.50 -6.02 -2.73
C LYS A 36 -7.21 -6.57 -3.33
N VAL A 37 -6.07 -6.05 -2.88
CA VAL A 37 -4.75 -6.50 -3.32
C VAL A 37 -4.05 -7.17 -2.13
N PRO A 38 -3.60 -8.42 -2.27
CA PRO A 38 -2.90 -9.10 -1.19
C PRO A 38 -1.56 -8.45 -0.89
N ILE A 39 -1.20 -8.46 0.39
CA ILE A 39 0.10 -8.05 0.90
C ILE A 39 0.81 -9.32 1.38
N SER A 40 2.06 -9.53 0.94
CA SER A 40 2.85 -10.64 1.49
C SER A 40 3.06 -10.41 2.99
N VAL A 41 2.92 -11.46 3.81
CA VAL A 41 3.14 -11.40 5.27
C VAL A 41 4.45 -10.69 5.64
N ARG A 42 5.54 -11.05 4.95
CA ARG A 42 6.88 -10.45 5.15
C ARG A 42 6.96 -8.94 4.82
N LYS A 43 6.00 -8.41 4.07
CA LYS A 43 5.92 -7.00 3.64
C LYS A 43 4.88 -6.19 4.40
N GLN A 44 4.04 -6.83 5.23
CA GLN A 44 2.92 -6.17 5.90
C GLN A 44 3.35 -4.87 6.59
N LYS A 45 4.34 -4.97 7.47
CA LYS A 45 4.87 -3.85 8.24
C LYS A 45 5.47 -2.75 7.35
N GLU A 46 6.17 -3.13 6.28
CA GLU A 46 6.78 -2.19 5.33
C GLU A 46 5.71 -1.41 4.56
N VAL A 47 4.67 -2.10 4.07
CA VAL A 47 3.57 -1.50 3.32
C VAL A 47 2.76 -0.54 4.19
N GLU A 48 2.43 -0.95 5.42
CA GLU A 48 1.74 -0.10 6.39
C GLU A 48 2.52 1.17 6.69
N GLN A 49 3.82 1.04 7.02
CA GLN A 49 4.66 2.21 7.30
C GLN A 49 4.79 3.12 6.07
N THR A 50 4.94 2.54 4.88
CA THR A 50 5.02 3.31 3.63
C THR A 50 3.72 4.09 3.37
N PHE A 51 2.57 3.48 3.65
CA PHE A 51 1.27 4.14 3.49
C PHE A 51 1.08 5.27 4.51
N ILE A 52 1.43 5.05 5.78
CA ILE A 52 1.39 6.09 6.82
C ILE A 52 2.26 7.29 6.41
N ASN A 53 3.52 7.03 6.03
CA ASN A 53 4.44 8.08 5.60
C ASN A 53 3.94 8.85 4.37
N PHE A 54 3.21 8.18 3.47
CA PHE A 54 2.59 8.81 2.31
C PHE A 54 1.45 9.75 2.72
N LEU A 55 0.60 9.33 3.67
CA LEU A 55 -0.49 10.17 4.20
C LEU A 55 0.07 11.41 4.90
N GLU A 56 1.10 11.27 5.74
CA GLU A 56 1.74 12.39 6.45
C GLU A 56 2.35 13.44 5.51
N ARG A 57 2.83 13.03 4.34
CA ARG A 57 3.39 13.95 3.32
C ARG A 57 2.35 14.70 2.50
N THR A 58 1.12 14.18 2.48
CA THR A 58 0.02 14.69 1.64
C THR A 58 -0.98 15.52 2.44
N LEU A 59 -0.91 15.46 3.77
CA LEU A 59 -1.57 16.37 4.72
C LEU A 59 -0.81 17.69 4.81
#